data_AF-A0A7S2DKZ2-F1
#
_entry.id   AF-A0A7S2DKZ2-F1
#
_cell.length_a   1.000
_cell.length_b   1.000
_cell.length_c   1.000
_cell.angle_alpha   90.00
_cell.angle_beta   90.00
_cell.angle_gamma   90.00
#
_symmetry.space_group_name_H-M   'P 1'
#
loop_
_entity.id
_entity.type
_entity.pdbx_description
1 polymer ?
#
loop_
_entity_poly.entity_id
_entity_poly.type
_entity_poly.pdbx_seq_one_letter_code
_entity_poly.pdbx_strand_id
1 'polypeptide(L)'
;EDLPDICAGPDGVVDPQRPVAEFRVHGQGTPTLPASSYGSLASVFLHLLRDWSPECEHVCVSTYGPALKELRELLPNGGNVLVPGAGLGRLAMTLAAEGFSVEAND
;
A
#
# COMPACT_ATOMS: atom_id res chain seq x y z
N GLU A 1 -19.24 -26.90 5.00
CA GLU A 1 -19.24 -26.81 3.53
C GLU A 1 -18.90 -25.38 3.19
N ASP A 2 -17.68 -25.15 2.73
CA ASP A 2 -17.25 -23.82 2.30
C ASP A 2 -18.03 -23.44 1.05
N LEU A 3 -18.68 -22.29 1.10
CA LEU A 3 -19.39 -21.74 -0.05
C LEU A 3 -18.37 -21.48 -1.17
N PRO A 4 -18.66 -21.89 -2.42
CA PRO A 4 -17.77 -21.60 -3.54
C PRO A 4 -17.63 -20.09 -3.70
N ASP A 5 -16.42 -19.63 -3.93
CA ASP A 5 -16.12 -18.22 -4.19
C ASP A 5 -16.72 -17.80 -5.54
N ILE A 6 -17.94 -17.27 -5.48
CA ILE A 6 -18.76 -16.86 -6.64
C ILE A 6 -18.35 -15.47 -7.16
N CYS A 7 -17.30 -14.86 -6.60
CA CYS A 7 -16.89 -13.49 -6.92
C CYS A 7 -15.78 -13.39 -7.98
N ALA A 8 -15.32 -14.51 -8.56
CA ALA A 8 -14.47 -14.46 -9.74
C ALA A 8 -15.34 -14.06 -10.96
N GLY A 9 -15.21 -12.79 -11.39
CA GLY A 9 -15.87 -12.27 -12.59
C GLY A 9 -15.52 -13.05 -13.87
N PRO A 10 -16.19 -12.76 -15.00
CA PRO A 10 -16.07 -13.51 -16.25
C PRO A 10 -14.71 -13.35 -16.96
N ASP A 11 -13.82 -12.51 -16.44
CA ASP A 11 -12.49 -12.31 -16.96
C ASP A 11 -11.58 -13.35 -16.32
N GLY A 12 -11.16 -14.35 -17.12
CA GLY A 12 -10.24 -15.38 -16.66
C GLY A 12 -9.05 -14.75 -15.92
N VAL A 13 -8.67 -15.35 -14.79
CA VAL A 13 -7.57 -14.86 -13.95
C VAL A 13 -6.31 -14.78 -14.80
N VAL A 14 -5.98 -13.59 -15.29
CA VAL A 14 -4.71 -13.34 -15.96
C VAL A 14 -3.68 -13.29 -14.86
N ASP A 15 -2.86 -14.33 -14.76
CA ASP A 15 -1.75 -14.33 -13.83
C ASP A 15 -0.86 -13.11 -14.11
N PRO A 16 -0.59 -12.28 -13.10
CA PRO A 16 0.21 -11.08 -13.29
C PRO A 16 1.62 -11.50 -13.72
N GLN A 17 2.13 -10.91 -14.81
CA GLN A 17 3.45 -11.25 -15.36
C GLN A 17 4.64 -10.88 -14.44
N ARG A 18 4.36 -10.23 -13.31
CA ARG A 18 5.31 -9.91 -12.24
C ARG A 18 4.64 -10.14 -10.88
N PRO A 19 5.41 -10.44 -9.82
CA PRO A 19 4.88 -10.45 -8.46
C PRO A 19 4.15 -9.13 -8.16
N VAL A 20 2.92 -9.22 -7.65
CA VAL A 20 2.12 -8.06 -7.26
C VAL A 20 2.75 -7.35 -6.05
N ALA A 21 3.40 -8.12 -5.17
CA ALA A 21 4.22 -7.62 -4.07
C ALA A 21 5.28 -8.68 -3.70
N GLU A 22 6.41 -8.23 -3.16
CA GLU A 22 7.40 -9.07 -2.49
C GLU A 22 7.50 -8.60 -1.03
N PHE A 23 7.27 -9.51 -0.08
CA PHE A 23 7.39 -9.21 1.35
C PHE A 23 8.74 -9.70 1.85
N ARG A 24 9.53 -8.80 2.46
CA ARG A 24 10.81 -9.12 3.07
C ARG A 24 10.72 -8.92 4.57
N VAL A 25 11.06 -9.96 5.32
CA VAL A 25 11.18 -9.89 6.78
C VAL A 25 12.64 -9.67 7.12
N HIS A 26 12.95 -8.65 7.91
CA HIS A 26 14.31 -8.40 8.37
C HIS A 26 14.79 -9.50 9.34
N GLY A 27 16.10 -9.78 9.34
CA GLY A 27 16.72 -10.72 10.27
C GLY A 27 16.57 -10.26 11.72
N GLN A 28 16.52 -11.23 12.65
CA GLN A 28 16.46 -10.94 14.09
C GLN A 28 17.59 -9.99 14.51
N GLY A 29 17.26 -8.93 15.25
CA GLY A 29 18.22 -7.95 15.76
C GLY A 29 18.50 -6.75 14.86
N THR A 30 17.84 -6.63 13.71
CA THR A 30 17.86 -5.41 12.90
C THR A 30 17.24 -4.25 13.69
N PRO A 31 17.94 -3.12 13.89
CA PRO A 31 17.36 -1.97 14.57
C PRO A 31 16.19 -1.41 13.76
N THR A 32 14.98 -1.51 14.29
CA THR A 32 13.77 -0.91 13.70
C THR A 32 13.32 0.30 14.53
N LEU A 33 12.58 1.22 13.89
CA LEU A 33 11.88 2.29 14.59
C LEU A 33 10.88 1.69 15.61
N PRO A 34 10.49 2.43 16.69
CA PRO A 34 9.68 1.86 17.77
C PRO A 34 8.39 1.18 17.25
N ALA A 35 8.21 -0.07 17.67
CA ALA A 35 7.31 -1.07 17.10
C ALA A 35 5.79 -0.86 17.31
N SER A 36 5.33 0.35 17.60
CA SER A 36 3.90 0.58 17.90
C SER A 36 3.27 1.67 17.02
N SER A 37 3.33 1.51 15.70
CA SER A 37 2.46 2.29 14.79
C SER A 37 0.97 1.97 15.05
N TYR A 38 0.67 0.77 15.55
CA TYR A 38 -0.68 0.32 15.91
C TYR A 38 -0.77 -0.03 17.40
N GLY A 39 -1.06 0.96 18.24
CA GLY A 39 -1.16 0.77 19.69
C GLY A 39 -2.35 -0.08 20.15
N SER A 40 -3.30 -0.40 19.25
CA SER A 40 -4.45 -1.26 19.55
C SER A 40 -5.12 -1.84 18.29
N LEU A 41 -5.92 -2.90 18.43
CA LEU A 41 -6.75 -3.41 17.33
C LEU A 41 -7.73 -2.35 16.78
N ALA A 42 -8.28 -1.50 17.66
CA ALA A 42 -9.13 -0.39 17.24
C ALA A 42 -8.38 0.57 16.30
N SER A 43 -7.09 0.83 16.56
CA SER A 43 -6.28 1.65 15.67
C SER A 43 -6.08 1.01 14.28
N VAL A 44 -5.97 -0.32 14.20
CA VAL A 44 -5.87 -1.04 12.91
C VAL A 44 -7.15 -0.88 12.10
N PHE A 45 -8.33 -1.01 12.72
CA PHE A 45 -9.60 -0.81 12.01
C PHE A 45 -9.77 0.62 11.50
N LEU A 46 -9.32 1.63 12.25
CA LEU A 46 -9.33 3.02 11.79
C LEU A 46 -8.39 3.23 10.60
N HIS A 47 -7.22 2.58 10.59
CA HIS A 47 -6.31 2.63 9.45
C HIS A 47 -6.90 1.91 8.23
N LEU A 48 -7.60 0.78 8.42
CA LEU A 48 -8.29 0.07 7.35
C LEU A 48 -9.39 0.95 6.74
N LEU A 49 -10.19 1.61 7.59
CA LEU A 49 -11.21 2.56 7.16
C LEU A 49 -10.59 3.70 6.33
N ARG A 50 -9.51 4.30 6.84
CA ARG A 50 -8.80 5.39 6.17
C ARG A 50 -8.28 4.99 4.78
N ASP A 51 -7.60 3.84 4.71
CA ASP A 51 -6.79 3.46 3.55
C ASP A 51 -7.55 2.62 2.52
N TRP A 52 -8.64 1.96 2.90
CA TRP A 52 -9.30 0.95 2.03
C TRP A 52 -10.84 1.07 1.98
N SER A 53 -11.41 2.10 2.59
CA SER A 53 -12.86 2.35 2.53
C SER A 53 -13.20 3.51 1.60
N PRO A 54 -14.29 3.43 0.82
CA PRO A 54 -14.74 4.54 -0.03
C PRO A 54 -15.12 5.78 0.79
N GLU A 55 -15.61 5.61 2.02
CA GLU A 55 -16.00 6.70 2.92
C GLU A 55 -14.84 7.64 3.24
N CYS A 56 -13.59 7.15 3.19
CA CYS A 56 -12.38 7.93 3.46
C CYS A 56 -11.57 8.25 2.20
N GLU A 57 -12.13 8.09 1.00
CA GLU A 57 -11.44 8.44 -0.24
C GLU A 57 -10.95 9.90 -0.25
N HIS A 58 -11.78 10.82 0.26
CA HIS A 58 -11.42 12.23 0.41
C HIS A 58 -10.18 12.45 1.31
N VAL A 59 -9.97 11.62 2.33
CA VAL A 59 -8.78 11.65 3.19
C VAL A 59 -7.56 11.18 2.41
N CYS A 60 -7.68 10.08 1.67
CA CYS A 60 -6.62 9.59 0.80
C CYS A 60 -6.22 10.65 -0.25
N VAL A 61 -7.19 11.25 -0.94
CA VAL A 61 -6.93 12.26 -1.99
C VAL A 61 -6.24 13.49 -1.41
N SER A 62 -6.73 14.02 -0.28
CA SER A 62 -6.16 15.21 0.34
C SER A 62 -4.77 14.98 0.95
N THR A 63 -4.51 13.76 1.46
CA THR A 63 -3.24 13.43 2.13
C THR A 63 -2.17 12.96 1.14
N TYR A 64 -2.52 12.05 0.23
CA TYR A 64 -1.58 11.39 -0.68
C TYR A 64 -1.44 12.11 -2.02
N GLY A 65 -2.47 12.85 -2.45
CA GLY A 65 -2.48 13.58 -3.72
C GLY A 65 -1.32 14.57 -3.88
N PRO A 66 -1.00 15.41 -2.87
CA PRO A 66 0.14 16.33 -2.96
C PRO A 66 1.48 15.60 -3.16
N ALA A 67 1.73 14.53 -2.39
CA ALA A 67 2.97 13.75 -2.51
C ALA A 67 3.09 13.07 -3.88
N LEU A 68 2.01 12.48 -4.40
CA LEU A 68 2.01 11.89 -5.73
C LEU A 68 2.28 12.94 -6.82
N LYS A 69 1.67 14.13 -6.70
CA LYS A 69 1.87 15.23 -7.65
C LYS A 69 3.34 15.66 -7.67
N GLU A 70 3.91 15.95 -6.52
CA GLU A 70 5.32 16.38 -6.42
C GLU A 70 6.26 15.31 -6.98
N LEU A 71 5.99 14.03 -6.68
CA LEU A 71 6.82 12.94 -7.16
C LEU A 71 6.77 12.78 -8.68
N ARG A 72 5.59 12.94 -9.31
CA ARG A 72 5.45 12.95 -10.78
C ARG A 72 6.21 14.10 -11.42
N GLU A 73 6.25 15.26 -10.78
CA GLU A 73 7.00 16.42 -11.28
C GLU A 73 8.52 16.21 -11.16
N LEU A 74 8.99 15.59 -10.07
CA LEU A 74 10.41 15.32 -9.84
C LEU A 74 10.94 14.13 -10.65
N LEU A 75 10.12 13.10 -10.85
CA LEU A 75 10.49 11.82 -11.46
C LEU A 75 9.48 11.44 -12.56
N PRO A 76 9.43 12.19 -13.68
CA PRO A 76 8.40 12.03 -14.72
C PRO A 76 8.46 10.68 -15.47
N ASN A 77 9.61 10.01 -15.43
CA ASN A 77 9.80 8.69 -16.05
C ASN A 77 9.72 7.55 -15.02
N GLY A 78 9.20 7.83 -13.83
CA GLY A 78 9.24 6.91 -12.69
C GLY A 78 10.60 6.91 -11.98
N GLY A 79 10.77 5.99 -11.04
CA GLY A 79 11.97 5.86 -10.23
C GLY A 79 11.78 4.88 -9.07
N ASN A 80 12.85 4.65 -8.30
CA ASN A 80 12.80 3.86 -7.08
C ASN A 80 12.39 4.76 -5.90
N VAL A 81 11.36 4.36 -5.16
CA VAL A 81 10.74 5.16 -4.10
C VAL A 81 10.63 4.33 -2.84
N LEU A 82 11.14 4.84 -1.72
CA LEU A 82 10.95 4.25 -0.40
C LEU A 82 9.81 4.99 0.33
N VAL A 83 8.84 4.24 0.82
CA VAL A 83 7.75 4.74 1.68
C VAL A 83 7.98 4.22 3.11
N PRO A 84 8.64 4.98 3.99
CA PRO A 84 8.78 4.63 5.39
C PRO A 84 7.48 4.91 6.16
N GLY A 85 7.13 4.05 7.12
CA GLY A 85 5.86 4.14 7.83
C GLY A 85 4.68 3.98 6.87
N ALA A 86 4.74 2.99 5.99
CA ALA A 86 3.79 2.80 4.89
C ALA A 86 2.37 2.51 5.36
N GLY A 87 2.16 2.24 6.65
CA GLY A 87 0.86 1.90 7.18
C GLY A 87 0.33 0.62 6.52
N LEU A 88 -0.95 0.66 6.11
CA LEU A 88 -1.56 -0.41 5.34
C LEU A 88 -1.25 -0.34 3.83
N GLY A 89 -0.24 0.45 3.44
CA GLY A 89 0.34 0.43 2.10
C GLY A 89 -0.45 1.16 1.01
N ARG A 90 -1.52 1.92 1.34
CA ARG A 90 -2.34 2.58 0.32
C ARG A 90 -1.54 3.55 -0.56
N LEU A 91 -0.70 4.39 0.03
CA LEU A 91 0.17 5.30 -0.73
C LEU A 91 1.16 4.52 -1.59
N ALA A 92 1.82 3.50 -1.04
CA ALA A 92 2.79 2.69 -1.78
C ALA A 92 2.15 2.00 -3.00
N MET A 93 0.94 1.46 -2.83
CA MET A 93 0.15 0.87 -3.92
C MET A 93 -0.23 1.91 -4.98
N THR A 94 -0.67 3.11 -4.56
CA THR A 94 -0.96 4.21 -5.49
C THR A 94 0.27 4.61 -6.29
N LEU A 95 1.43 4.75 -5.66
CA LEU A 95 2.69 5.05 -6.35
C LEU A 95 3.09 3.92 -7.32
N ALA A 96 2.94 2.65 -6.93
CA ALA A 96 3.25 1.53 -7.82
C ALA A 96 2.34 1.48 -9.05
N ALA A 97 1.05 1.79 -8.89
CA ALA A 97 0.08 1.88 -9.99
C ALA A 97 0.41 3.01 -10.97
N GLU A 98 1.11 4.04 -10.51
CA GLU A 98 1.57 5.20 -11.28
C GLU A 98 2.89 4.96 -12.01
N GLY A 99 3.46 3.75 -11.90
CA GLY A 99 4.67 3.35 -12.62
C GLY A 99 5.97 3.49 -11.83
N PHE A 100 5.91 3.85 -10.54
CA PHE A 100 7.08 3.86 -9.67
C PHE A 100 7.45 2.43 -9.21
N SER A 101 8.74 2.22 -8.97
CA SER A 101 9.26 1.04 -8.28
C SER A 101 9.29 1.34 -6.79
N VAL A 102 8.41 0.73 -6.00
CA VAL A 102 8.15 1.14 -4.62
C VAL A 102 8.62 0.08 -3.63
N GLU A 103 9.40 0.51 -2.65
CA GLU A 103 9.70 -0.23 -1.43
C GLU A 103 8.88 0.36 -0.28
N ALA A 104 8.08 -0.46 0.39
CA ALA A 104 7.24 -0.05 1.52
C ALA A 104 7.76 -0.68 2.81
N ASN A 105 7.95 0.14 3.84
CA ASN A 105 8.42 -0.30 5.15
C ASN A 105 7.46 0.22 6.23
N ASP A 106 6.97 -0.66 7.09
CA ASP A 106 6.15 -0.34 8.28
C ASP A 106 6.50 -1.29 9.44
#